data_AF-A0A0C3PYH5-F1
#
_entry.id   AF-A0A0C3PYH5-F1
#
_cell.length_a   1.000
_cell.length_b   1.000
_cell.length_c   1.000
_cell.angle_alpha   90.00
_cell.angle_beta   90.00
_cell.angle_gamma   90.00
#
_symmetry.space_group_name_H-M   'P 1'
#
loop_
_entity.id
_entity.type
_entity.pdbx_description
1 polymer ?
#
loop_
_entity_poly.entity_id
_entity_poly.type
_entity_poly.pdbx_seq_one_letter_code
_entity_poly.pdbx_strand_id
1 'polypeptide(L)' 'MSLDRYISDNAIKFFGLSDDSIVNYVKAAASSAKSPEGLFHALTSHGLPNTPEAQNFVTEVYSQAPR' A
#
# COMPACT_ATOMS: atom_id res chain seq x y z
N MET A 1 0.98 -12.19 10.77
CA MET A 1 -0.14 -11.54 10.06
C MET A 1 0.06 -11.72 8.56
N SER A 2 -1.00 -11.83 7.78
CA SER A 2 -0.92 -11.86 6.30
C SER A 2 -0.82 -10.44 5.75
N LEU A 3 -0.07 -10.24 4.65
CA LEU A 3 0.07 -8.95 3.97
C LEU A 3 -1.29 -8.32 3.64
N ASP A 4 -2.25 -9.13 3.15
CA ASP A 4 -3.62 -8.67 2.88
C ASP A 4 -4.30 -8.04 4.11
N ARG A 5 -4.18 -8.66 5.29
CA ARG A 5 -4.74 -8.13 6.54
C ARG A 5 -4.09 -6.80 6.93
N TYR A 6 -2.78 -6.70 6.77
CA TYR A 6 -2.04 -5.47 7.03
C TYR A 6 -2.46 -4.35 6.09
N ILE A 7 -2.62 -4.64 4.80
CA ILE A 7 -3.10 -3.68 3.81
C ILE A 7 -4.52 -3.23 4.12
N SER A 8 -5.44 -4.16 4.44
CA SER A 8 -6.82 -3.79 4.79
C SER A 8 -6.90 -2.87 6.01
N ASP A 9 -6.13 -3.14 7.07
CA ASP A 9 -6.14 -2.32 8.28
C ASP A 9 -5.65 -0.89 7.99
N ASN A 10 -4.54 -0.77 7.27
CA ASN A 10 -3.99 0.51 6.85
C ASN A 10 -4.86 1.22 5.83
N ALA A 11 -5.56 0.49 4.95
CA ALA A 11 -6.41 1.10 3.94
C ALA A 11 -7.63 1.79 4.55
N ILE A 12 -8.19 1.26 5.64
CA ILE A 12 -9.23 1.97 6.41
C ILE A 12 -8.67 3.29 6.95
N LYS A 13 -7.45 3.26 7.51
CA LYS A 13 -6.80 4.43 8.11
C LYS A 13 -6.46 5.51 7.08
N PHE A 14 -5.99 5.13 5.89
CA PHE A 14 -5.51 6.07 4.88
C PHE A 14 -6.55 6.47 3.83
N PHE A 15 -7.42 5.55 3.40
CA PHE A 15 -8.40 5.79 2.34
C PHE A 15 -9.84 5.90 2.89
N GLY A 16 -10.07 5.65 4.18
CA GLY A 16 -11.40 5.66 4.80
C GLY A 16 -12.29 4.48 4.38
N LEU A 17 -11.77 3.57 3.57
CA LEU A 17 -12.46 2.40 3.05
C LEU A 17 -11.48 1.25 2.86
N SER A 18 -11.95 0.03 3.15
CA SER A 18 -11.24 -1.20 2.83
C SER A 18 -12.15 -2.08 2.02
N ASP A 19 -11.83 -2.20 0.74
CA ASP A 19 -12.50 -3.09 -0.18
C ASP A 19 -11.48 -4.00 -0.85
N ASP A 20 -11.91 -5.18 -1.31
CA ASP A 20 -10.99 -6.17 -1.91
C ASP A 20 -10.20 -5.57 -3.09
N SER A 21 -10.82 -4.61 -3.79
CA SER A 21 -10.19 -3.85 -4.87
C SER A 21 -8.96 -3.06 -4.42
N ILE A 22 -8.99 -2.37 -3.27
CA ILE A 22 -7.83 -1.57 -2.81
C ILE A 22 -6.70 -2.50 -2.36
N VAL A 23 -7.04 -3.63 -1.74
CA VAL A 23 -6.06 -4.62 -1.29
C VAL A 23 -5.33 -5.24 -2.49
N ASN A 24 -6.09 -5.69 -3.50
CA ASN A 24 -5.53 -6.23 -4.73
C ASN A 24 -4.71 -5.19 -5.51
N TYR A 25 -5.19 -3.94 -5.58
CA TYR A 25 -4.45 -2.86 -6.23
C TYR A 25 -3.11 -2.59 -5.54
N VAL A 26 -3.09 -2.45 -4.21
CA VAL A 26 -1.86 -2.21 -3.44
C VAL A 26 -0.87 -3.36 -3.63
N LYS A 27 -1.33 -4.62 -3.61
CA LYS A 27 -0.47 -5.79 -3.87
C LYS A 27 0.11 -5.78 -5.28
N ALA A 28 -0.73 -5.55 -6.29
CA ALA A 28 -0.29 -5.49 -7.68
C ALA A 28 0.69 -4.33 -7.93
N ALA A 29 0.42 -3.16 -7.34
CA ALA A 29 1.31 -2.01 -7.38
C ALA A 29 2.65 -2.32 -6.69
N ALA A 30 2.63 -3.01 -5.54
CA ALA A 30 3.82 -3.37 -4.81
C ALA A 30 4.70 -4.38 -5.56
N SER A 31 4.09 -5.42 -6.14
CA SER A 31 4.81 -6.39 -6.98
C SER A 31 5.35 -5.78 -8.28
N SER A 32 4.68 -4.76 -8.82
CA SER A 32 5.13 -4.07 -10.05
C SER A 32 6.15 -2.95 -9.80
N ALA A 33 6.23 -2.43 -8.58
CA ALA A 33 7.09 -1.33 -8.23
C ALA A 33 8.57 -1.74 -8.23
N LYS A 34 9.43 -0.86 -8.74
CA LYS A 34 10.90 -1.07 -8.73
C LYS A 34 11.57 -0.56 -7.45
N SER A 35 10.86 0.23 -6.66
CA SER A 35 11.35 0.88 -5.44
C SER A 35 10.15 1.31 -4.58
N PRO A 36 10.32 1.43 -3.24
CA PRO A 36 9.25 1.88 -2.35
C PRO A 36 8.73 3.28 -2.72
N GLU A 37 9.58 4.19 -3.21
CA GLU A 37 9.14 5.51 -3.70
C GLU A 37 8.21 5.41 -4.91
N GLY A 38 8.46 4.46 -5.81
CA GLY A 38 7.60 4.21 -6.97
C GLY A 38 6.22 3.68 -6.56
N LEU A 39 6.17 2.79 -5.57
CA LEU A 39 4.92 2.33 -4.96
C LEU A 39 4.19 3.49 -4.27
N PHE A 40 4.92 4.30 -3.51
CA PHE A 40 4.36 5.46 -2.81
C PHE A 40 3.71 6.43 -3.79
N HIS A 41 4.39 6.77 -4.88
CA HIS A 41 3.85 7.68 -5.88
C HIS A 41 2.57 7.14 -6.55
N ALA A 42 2.53 5.83 -6.83
CA ALA A 42 1.33 5.17 -7.37
C ALA A 42 0.14 5.26 -6.39
N LEU A 43 0.38 5.02 -5.11
CA LEU A 43 -0.65 5.06 -4.08
C LEU A 43 -1.11 6.49 -3.74
N THR A 44 -0.20 7.47 -3.77
CA THR A 44 -0.54 8.89 -3.57
C THR A 44 -1.47 9.39 -4.68
N SER A 45 -1.30 8.92 -5.91
CA SER A 45 -2.25 9.17 -7.02
C SER A 45 -3.66 8.62 -6.73
N HIS A 46 -3.76 7.59 -5.89
CA HIS A 46 -5.00 6.96 -5.46
C HIS A 46 -5.58 7.55 -4.16
N GLY A 47 -4.98 8.61 -3.63
CA GLY A 47 -5.44 9.29 -2.41
C GLY A 47 -4.69 8.93 -1.14
N LEU A 48 -3.55 8.22 -1.22
CA LEU A 48 -2.68 7.99 -0.06
C LEU A 48 -2.10 9.35 0.39
N PRO A 49 -2.23 9.73 1.67
CA PRO A 49 -1.71 11.01 2.14
C PRO A 49 -0.18 10.99 2.17
N ASN A 50 0.45 12.13 1.88
CA ASN A 50 1.91 12.24 1.94
C ASN A 50 2.38 12.46 3.40
N THR A 51 2.31 11.42 4.22
CA THR A 51 2.74 11.43 5.62
C THR A 51 3.83 10.40 5.90
N PRO A 52 4.62 10.56 6.98
CA PRO A 52 5.63 9.57 7.37
C PRO A 52 5.03 8.18 7.61
N GLU A 53 3.81 8.12 8.14
CA GLU A 53 3.09 6.86 8.35
C GLU A 53 2.76 6.15 7.04
N ALA A 54 2.34 6.90 6.01
CA ALA A 54 2.08 6.36 4.69
C ALA A 54 3.36 5.85 4.01
N GLN A 55 4.49 6.55 4.18
CA GLN A 55 5.79 6.09 3.69
C GLN A 55 6.23 4.78 4.38
N ASN A 56 6.00 4.67 5.69
CA ASN A 56 6.32 3.45 6.44
C ASN A 56 5.43 2.28 6.01
N PHE A 57 4.13 2.53 5.83
CA PHE A 57 3.19 1.55 5.27
C PHE A 57 3.66 1.02 3.91
N VAL A 58 4.06 1.91 3.01
CA VAL A 58 4.55 1.54 1.68
C VAL A 58 5.83 0.71 1.75
N THR A 59 6.74 1.06 2.66
CA THR A 59 7.99 0.33 2.86
C THR A 59 7.73 -1.10 3.33
N GLU A 60 6.83 -1.27 4.30
CA GLU A 60 6.43 -2.59 4.80
C GLU A 60 5.72 -3.42 3.73
N VAL A 61 4.78 -2.83 2.99
CA VAL A 61 4.09 -3.50 1.88
C VAL A 61 5.07 -3.94 0.80
N TYR A 62 5.98 -3.05 0.39
CA TYR A 62 6.99 -3.35 -0.62
C TYR A 62 7.94 -4.47 -0.17
N SER A 63 8.31 -4.48 1.12
CA SER A 63 9.19 -5.50 1.70
C SER A 63 8.54 -6.90 1.74
N GLN A 64 7.23 -6.97 1.96
CA GLN A 64 6.48 -8.22 2.06
C GLN A 64 5.85 -8.69 0.75
N ALA A 65 5.82 -7.84 -0.29
CA ALA A 65 5.24 -8.19 -1.57
C ALA A 65 6.02 -9.33 -2.26
N PRO A 66 5.34 -10.28 -2.90
CA PRO A 66 6.01 -11.31 -3.70
C PRO A 66 6.68 -10.65 -4.93
N ARG A 67 7.96 -10.97 -5.14
CA ARG A 67 8.80 -10.48 -6.26
C ARG A 67 8.93 -11.54 -7.35
#